data_AF-A0A1I7HKP4-F1
#
_entry.id   AF-A0A1I7HKP4-F1
#
_cell.length_a   1.000
_cell.length_b   1.000
_cell.length_c   1.000
_cell.angle_alpha   90.00
_cell.angle_beta   90.00
_cell.angle_gamma   90.00
#
_symmetry.space_group_name_H-M   'P 1'
#
loop_
_entity.id
_entity.type
_entity.pdbx_description
1 polymer ?
#
loop_
_entity_poly.entity_id
_entity_poly.type
_entity_poly.pdbx_seq_one_letter_code
_entity_poly.pdbx_strand_id
1 'polypeptide(L)'
;MLLFGSAKRLSIDIDIIVPDKDSDLSSILEKICKDYGFSHYKMDERNPDMVIDKEHYKLYFESVIEEKESYVLLDVLREAIHYKTIIDIPISSSFVSTEGQDLKVRVPDINNILGDKLTAFAPSTTGIPYRKGEKEMGMEIIKQLYDIASLCDRADNPVEISEVFTSFVQTELYYRNKKYSVADVIEDIIDNSMEICLRGNYGKADFGILSKGITQVKSFIFSESFHLEKAITCAAKAAYIASVIKFKRTEIESFKQEKVEEMKDWNITEPMSTKLNKLKKSNPEAFFYLYKTREML
;
A
#
# COMPACT_ATOMS: atom_id res chain seq x y z
N MET A 1 -3.07 -7.63 8.46
CA MET A 1 -3.37 -8.29 9.75
C MET A 1 -2.72 -9.67 9.81
N LEU A 2 -3.09 -10.59 8.92
CA LEU A 2 -2.57 -11.97 8.92
C LEU A 2 -1.04 -12.00 8.83
N LEU A 3 -0.44 -11.39 7.79
CA LEU A 3 1.03 -11.38 7.59
C LEU A 3 1.82 -10.72 8.73
N PHE A 4 1.19 -9.82 9.48
CA PHE A 4 1.87 -9.06 10.52
C PHE A 4 1.74 -9.72 11.90
N GLY A 5 0.87 -10.72 12.06
CA GLY A 5 0.46 -11.23 13.39
C GLY A 5 -0.11 -10.14 14.30
N SER A 6 -0.47 -8.98 13.73
CA SER A 6 -1.01 -7.82 14.43
C SER A 6 -1.85 -7.00 13.46
N ALA A 7 -2.92 -6.41 13.98
CA ALA A 7 -3.81 -5.59 13.19
C ALA A 7 -3.41 -4.11 13.34
N LYS A 8 -3.14 -3.44 12.21
CA LYS A 8 -2.60 -2.07 12.17
C LYS A 8 -3.70 -1.05 11.84
N ARG A 9 -4.38 -1.29 10.72
CA ARG A 9 -5.57 -0.55 10.28
C ARG A 9 -6.64 -1.52 9.80
N LEU A 10 -7.89 -1.07 9.80
CA LEU A 10 -9.00 -1.84 9.22
C LEU A 10 -9.04 -1.64 7.69
N SER A 11 -9.42 -2.69 6.98
CA SER A 11 -9.78 -2.68 5.57
C SER A 11 -11.10 -3.43 5.42
N ILE A 12 -11.95 -2.98 4.51
CA ILE A 12 -13.31 -3.52 4.31
C ILE A 12 -13.47 -4.22 2.96
N ASP A 13 -12.46 -4.12 2.11
CA ASP A 13 -12.43 -4.69 0.77
C ASP A 13 -11.64 -6.00 0.78
N ILE A 14 -12.12 -6.98 0.01
CA ILE A 14 -11.42 -8.24 -0.28
C ILE A 14 -11.03 -8.20 -1.76
N ASP A 15 -9.74 -8.21 -2.05
CA ASP A 15 -9.21 -8.31 -3.41
C ASP A 15 -8.67 -9.72 -3.66
N ILE A 16 -9.12 -10.36 -4.74
CA ILE A 16 -8.61 -11.67 -5.18
C ILE A 16 -8.20 -11.63 -6.65
N ILE A 17 -7.19 -12.45 -6.98
CA ILE A 17 -6.79 -12.73 -8.36
C ILE A 17 -7.27 -14.13 -8.72
N VAL A 18 -7.99 -14.25 -9.82
CA VAL A 18 -8.52 -15.52 -10.34
C VAL A 18 -7.98 -15.75 -11.76
N PRO A 19 -6.92 -16.54 -11.93
CA PRO A 19 -6.30 -16.76 -13.24
C PRO A 19 -7.19 -17.49 -14.23
N ASP A 20 -8.09 -18.33 -13.74
CA ASP A 20 -9.05 -19.06 -14.56
C ASP A 20 -10.20 -18.13 -14.96
N LYS A 21 -10.17 -17.68 -16.22
CA LYS A 21 -11.18 -16.78 -16.80
C LYS A 21 -12.55 -17.43 -16.96
N ASP A 22 -12.60 -18.75 -17.07
CA ASP A 22 -13.84 -19.49 -17.28
C ASP A 22 -14.51 -19.90 -15.96
N SER A 23 -13.88 -19.62 -14.82
CA SER A 23 -14.43 -20.01 -13.52
C SER A 23 -15.68 -19.20 -13.15
N ASP A 24 -16.79 -19.92 -12.98
CA ASP A 24 -18.08 -19.39 -12.57
C ASP A 24 -18.07 -19.04 -11.07
N LEU A 25 -17.97 -17.74 -10.78
CA LEU A 25 -18.05 -17.24 -9.41
C LEU A 25 -19.49 -17.12 -8.92
N SER A 26 -20.49 -17.06 -9.80
CA SER A 26 -21.89 -16.87 -9.40
C SER A 26 -22.38 -18.05 -8.56
N SER A 27 -22.14 -19.29 -8.99
CA SER A 27 -22.51 -20.48 -8.21
C SER A 27 -21.77 -20.58 -6.86
N ILE A 28 -20.51 -20.13 -6.80
CA ILE A 28 -19.73 -20.08 -5.55
C ILE A 28 -20.31 -19.03 -4.60
N LEU A 29 -20.62 -17.83 -5.10
CA LEU A 29 -21.19 -16.74 -4.31
C LEU A 29 -22.60 -17.08 -3.81
N GLU A 30 -23.43 -17.73 -4.63
CA GLU A 30 -24.74 -18.24 -4.21
C GLU A 30 -24.62 -19.21 -3.03
N LYS A 31 -23.66 -20.13 -3.09
CA LYS A 31 -23.38 -21.05 -1.99
C LYS A 31 -22.88 -20.31 -0.76
N ILE A 32 -22.01 -19.32 -0.92
CA ILE A 32 -21.52 -18.49 0.19
C ILE A 32 -22.68 -17.77 0.89
N CYS A 33 -23.61 -17.18 0.15
CA CYS A 33 -24.79 -16.56 0.74
C CYS A 33 -25.65 -17.55 1.51
N LYS A 34 -25.90 -18.74 0.93
CA LYS A 34 -26.70 -19.77 1.58
C LYS A 34 -26.09 -20.29 2.89
N ASP A 35 -24.78 -20.50 2.90
CA ASP A 35 -24.12 -21.28 3.95
C ASP A 35 -23.44 -20.41 5.03
N TYR A 36 -23.10 -19.14 4.74
CA TYR A 36 -22.22 -18.31 5.59
C TYR A 36 -22.81 -16.97 6.04
N GLY A 37 -24.13 -16.82 6.02
CA GLY A 37 -24.83 -15.70 6.67
C GLY A 37 -24.91 -14.39 5.88
N PHE A 38 -24.57 -14.39 4.59
CA PHE A 38 -24.88 -13.26 3.71
C PHE A 38 -26.31 -13.39 3.16
N SER A 39 -27.05 -12.27 3.12
CA SER A 39 -28.45 -12.25 2.65
C SER A 39 -28.55 -12.43 1.13
N HIS A 40 -27.69 -11.73 0.38
CA HIS A 40 -27.60 -11.81 -1.08
C HIS A 40 -26.28 -11.18 -1.56
N TYR A 41 -25.98 -11.30 -2.86
CA TYR A 41 -24.91 -10.54 -3.49
C TYR A 41 -25.41 -9.76 -4.70
N LYS A 42 -24.69 -8.70 -5.07
CA LYS A 42 -24.91 -7.95 -6.32
C LYS A 42 -23.58 -7.72 -7.02
N MET A 43 -23.54 -7.93 -8.32
CA MET A 43 -22.44 -7.49 -9.17
C MET A 43 -22.66 -6.01 -9.53
N ASP A 44 -21.62 -5.18 -9.39
CA ASP A 44 -21.61 -3.80 -9.89
C ASP A 44 -21.20 -3.85 -11.37
N GLU A 45 -22.16 -3.67 -12.28
CA GLU A 45 -21.86 -3.60 -13.72
C GLU A 45 -21.01 -2.35 -14.00
N ARG A 46 -19.78 -2.53 -14.52
CA ARG A 46 -18.92 -1.42 -14.96
C ARG A 46 -18.45 -1.58 -16.39
N ASN A 47 -18.12 -0.42 -16.96
CA ASN A 47 -17.90 -0.16 -18.38
C ASN A 47 -17.17 -1.28 -19.14
N PRO A 48 -17.76 -1.82 -20.21
CA PRO A 48 -17.15 -2.84 -21.07
C PRO A 48 -15.90 -2.36 -21.84
N ASP A 49 -15.55 -1.08 -21.77
CA ASP A 49 -14.42 -0.47 -22.47
C ASP A 49 -13.07 -0.57 -21.72
N MET A 50 -13.01 -1.29 -20.60
CA MET A 50 -11.76 -1.44 -19.83
C MET A 50 -10.96 -2.64 -20.33
N VAL A 51 -9.65 -2.42 -20.60
CA VAL A 51 -8.68 -3.49 -20.95
C VAL A 51 -8.52 -4.50 -19.82
N ILE A 52 -8.83 -4.09 -18.60
CA ILE A 52 -8.73 -4.90 -17.38
C ILE A 52 -10.03 -5.70 -17.16
N ASP A 53 -9.85 -7.00 -16.98
CA ASP A 53 -10.93 -7.96 -16.72
C ASP A 53 -11.18 -8.03 -15.21
N LYS A 54 -12.02 -7.12 -14.71
CA LYS A 54 -12.26 -6.93 -13.28
C LYS A 54 -13.75 -6.97 -12.96
N GLU A 55 -14.12 -7.80 -12.01
CA GLU A 55 -15.49 -7.93 -11.50
C GLU A 55 -15.57 -7.35 -10.08
N HIS A 56 -16.68 -6.69 -9.78
CA HIS A 56 -16.93 -6.08 -8.48
C HIS A 56 -18.23 -6.63 -7.90
N TYR A 57 -18.16 -7.19 -6.70
CA TYR A 57 -19.32 -7.75 -6.01
C TYR A 57 -19.52 -7.06 -4.66
N LYS A 58 -20.78 -6.91 -4.28
CA LYS A 58 -21.21 -6.54 -2.92
C LYS A 58 -21.92 -7.74 -2.32
N LEU A 59 -21.38 -8.27 -1.22
CA LEU A 59 -22.01 -9.33 -0.44
C LEU A 59 -22.70 -8.71 0.77
N TYR A 60 -24.02 -8.76 0.81
CA TYR A 60 -24.85 -8.08 1.80
C TYR A 60 -25.11 -8.97 3.01
N PHE A 61 -25.18 -8.35 4.20
CA PHE A 61 -25.48 -9.03 5.46
C PHE A 61 -26.19 -8.07 6.42
N GLU A 62 -26.95 -8.62 7.37
CA GLU A 62 -27.60 -7.82 8.41
C GLU A 62 -26.61 -7.56 9.55
N SER A 63 -26.22 -6.30 9.74
CA SER A 63 -25.29 -5.94 10.81
C SER A 63 -26.02 -5.84 12.13
N VAL A 64 -25.66 -6.70 13.09
CA VAL A 64 -26.17 -6.63 14.46
C VAL A 64 -25.70 -5.37 15.19
N ILE A 65 -24.56 -4.80 14.78
CA ILE A 65 -23.99 -3.60 15.41
C ILE A 65 -24.66 -2.34 14.89
N GLU A 66 -24.91 -2.27 13.58
CA GLU A 66 -25.51 -1.09 12.95
C GLU A 66 -27.04 -1.17 12.85
N GLU A 67 -27.63 -2.33 13.20
CA GLU A 67 -29.06 -2.63 13.10
C GLU A 67 -29.64 -2.32 11.71
N LYS A 68 -28.85 -2.61 10.67
CA LYS A 68 -29.23 -2.42 9.26
C LYS A 68 -28.41 -3.32 8.35
N GLU A 69 -28.89 -3.46 7.11
CA GLU A 69 -28.13 -4.11 6.04
C GLU A 69 -26.84 -3.34 5.73
N SER A 70 -25.74 -4.09 5.69
CA SER A 70 -24.41 -3.63 5.29
C SER A 70 -23.83 -4.59 4.25
N TYR A 71 -22.62 -4.32 3.77
CA TYR A 71 -21.99 -5.17 2.75
C TYR A 71 -20.47 -5.24 2.87
N VAL A 72 -19.91 -6.34 2.39
CA VAL A 72 -18.48 -6.53 2.10
C VAL A 72 -18.25 -6.37 0.61
N LEU A 73 -17.19 -5.65 0.23
CA LEU A 73 -16.78 -5.52 -1.17
C LEU A 73 -15.82 -6.66 -1.53
N LEU A 74 -16.08 -7.30 -2.66
CA LEU A 74 -15.21 -8.31 -3.27
C LEU A 74 -14.83 -7.85 -4.67
N ASP A 75 -13.55 -7.55 -4.84
CA ASP A 75 -12.93 -7.19 -6.12
C ASP A 75 -12.20 -8.42 -6.66
N VAL A 76 -12.57 -8.84 -7.87
CA VAL A 76 -12.00 -10.00 -8.54
C VAL A 76 -11.26 -9.54 -9.78
N LEU A 77 -9.97 -9.84 -9.86
CA LEU A 77 -9.15 -9.55 -11.02
C LEU A 77 -8.85 -10.86 -11.78
N ARG A 78 -9.32 -10.94 -13.04
CA ARG A 78 -9.19 -12.11 -13.91
C ARG A 78 -7.89 -12.08 -14.71
N GLU A 79 -6.78 -12.34 -14.03
CA GLU A 79 -5.44 -12.29 -14.64
C GLU A 79 -4.48 -13.34 -14.08
N ALA A 80 -3.35 -13.52 -14.76
CA ALA A 80 -2.27 -14.36 -14.29
C ALA A 80 -1.64 -13.77 -13.01
N ILE A 81 -1.23 -14.64 -12.07
CA ILE A 81 -0.58 -14.18 -10.84
C ILE A 81 0.81 -13.64 -11.18
N HIS A 82 1.01 -12.35 -10.96
CA HIS A 82 2.31 -11.67 -11.16
C HIS A 82 3.23 -11.72 -9.93
N TYR A 83 2.70 -12.14 -8.78
CA TYR A 83 3.48 -12.36 -7.56
C TYR A 83 4.41 -13.58 -7.70
N LYS A 84 5.64 -13.43 -7.22
CA LYS A 84 6.71 -14.44 -7.23
C LYS A 84 6.56 -15.45 -6.10
N THR A 85 6.28 -14.96 -4.89
CA THR A 85 6.17 -15.80 -3.68
C THR A 85 4.77 -15.70 -3.11
N ILE A 86 4.07 -16.85 -3.11
CA ILE A 86 2.76 -17.04 -2.50
C ILE A 86 2.92 -18.00 -1.33
N ILE A 87 2.34 -17.64 -0.18
CA ILE A 87 2.40 -18.42 1.05
C ILE A 87 1.00 -18.75 1.56
N ASP A 88 0.88 -19.88 2.26
CA ASP A 88 -0.33 -20.25 2.98
C ASP A 88 -0.29 -19.71 4.41
N ILE A 89 -1.26 -18.88 4.76
CA ILE A 89 -1.40 -18.30 6.10
C ILE A 89 -2.73 -18.73 6.74
N PRO A 90 -2.74 -19.14 8.03
CA PRO A 90 -4.00 -19.37 8.73
C PRO A 90 -4.80 -18.06 8.86
N ILE A 91 -6.11 -18.14 8.69
CA ILE A 91 -7.06 -17.09 9.04
C ILE A 91 -7.20 -17.10 10.57
N SER A 92 -6.24 -16.48 11.24
CA SER A 92 -6.22 -16.32 12.69
C SER A 92 -6.17 -14.84 13.03
N SER A 93 -7.05 -14.39 13.92
CA SER A 93 -7.23 -12.98 14.24
C SER A 93 -7.50 -12.79 15.72
N SER A 94 -6.97 -11.71 16.31
CA SER A 94 -7.30 -11.33 17.69
C SER A 94 -8.73 -10.77 17.84
N PHE A 95 -9.43 -10.51 16.75
CA PHE A 95 -10.80 -9.96 16.77
C PHE A 95 -11.89 -11.03 16.79
N VAL A 96 -11.60 -12.24 16.30
CA VAL A 96 -12.60 -13.29 16.12
C VAL A 96 -12.03 -14.59 16.66
N SER A 97 -12.74 -15.20 17.60
CA SER A 97 -12.44 -16.56 18.06
C SER A 97 -12.93 -17.58 17.04
N THR A 98 -12.07 -18.49 16.64
CA THR A 98 -12.40 -19.61 15.75
C THR A 98 -12.47 -20.91 16.56
N GLU A 99 -13.36 -21.81 16.15
CA GLU A 99 -13.41 -23.19 16.67
C GLU A 99 -12.79 -24.15 15.64
N GLY A 100 -12.05 -25.16 16.11
CA GLY A 100 -11.42 -26.16 15.24
C GLY A 100 -10.08 -25.70 14.67
N GLN A 101 -9.72 -26.25 13.50
CA GLN A 101 -8.47 -25.90 12.83
C GLN A 101 -8.66 -24.66 11.96
N ASP A 102 -7.78 -23.67 12.11
CA ASP A 102 -7.81 -22.46 11.29
C ASP A 102 -7.75 -22.80 9.79
N LEU A 103 -8.70 -22.26 9.03
CA LEU A 103 -8.67 -22.30 7.57
C LEU A 103 -7.42 -21.55 7.08
N LYS A 104 -6.81 -22.01 5.99
CA LYS A 104 -5.66 -21.35 5.37
C LYS A 104 -6.06 -20.64 4.09
N VAL A 105 -5.36 -19.54 3.79
CA VAL A 105 -5.52 -18.78 2.55
C VAL A 105 -4.16 -18.55 1.93
N ARG A 106 -4.13 -18.54 0.60
CA ARG A 106 -2.95 -18.19 -0.19
C ARG A 106 -2.88 -16.68 -0.36
N VAL A 107 -1.78 -16.08 0.07
CA VAL A 107 -1.51 -14.66 -0.10
C VAL A 107 -0.09 -14.44 -0.64
N PRO A 108 0.15 -13.35 -1.37
CA PRO A 108 1.52 -12.89 -1.60
C PRO A 108 2.22 -12.61 -0.26
N ASP A 109 3.53 -12.83 -0.23
CA ASP A 109 4.36 -12.49 0.93
C ASP A 109 4.56 -10.97 1.08
N ILE A 110 5.32 -10.57 2.11
CA ILE A 110 5.56 -9.16 2.42
C ILE A 110 6.29 -8.42 1.28
N ASN A 111 7.30 -9.05 0.67
CA ASN A 111 8.09 -8.46 -0.40
C ASN A 111 7.23 -8.23 -1.66
N ASN A 112 6.40 -9.21 -2.00
CA ASN A 112 5.49 -9.14 -3.13
C ASN A 112 4.42 -8.05 -2.96
N ILE A 113 3.79 -7.98 -1.77
CA ILE A 113 2.79 -6.93 -1.50
C ILE A 113 3.44 -5.55 -1.49
N LEU A 114 4.66 -5.41 -0.95
CA LEU A 114 5.36 -4.12 -0.95
C LEU A 114 5.63 -3.63 -2.38
N GLY A 115 6.09 -4.52 -3.27
CA GLY A 115 6.31 -4.21 -4.68
C GLY A 115 5.04 -3.72 -5.38
N ASP A 116 3.90 -4.40 -5.18
CA ASP A 116 2.61 -3.99 -5.72
C ASP A 116 2.13 -2.65 -5.11
N LYS A 117 2.10 -2.54 -3.78
CA LYS A 117 1.60 -1.35 -3.07
C LYS A 117 2.33 -0.06 -3.44
N LEU A 118 3.62 -0.12 -3.73
CA LEU A 118 4.40 1.03 -4.20
C LEU A 118 3.82 1.62 -5.50
N THR A 119 3.30 0.80 -6.41
CA THR A 119 2.72 1.27 -7.68
C THR A 119 1.49 2.16 -7.46
N ALA A 120 0.77 1.96 -6.35
CA ALA A 120 -0.40 2.73 -5.96
C ALA A 120 -0.07 4.08 -5.31
N PHE A 121 1.16 4.28 -4.80
CA PHE A 121 1.65 5.52 -4.19
C PHE A 121 2.41 6.42 -5.18
N ALA A 122 1.97 6.44 -6.44
CA ALA A 122 2.52 7.28 -7.51
C ALA A 122 1.40 8.10 -8.21
N PRO A 123 0.83 9.14 -7.57
CA PRO A 123 -0.38 9.84 -8.02
C PRO A 123 -0.30 10.53 -9.39
N SER A 124 0.90 10.88 -9.86
CA SER A 124 1.11 11.57 -11.14
C SER A 124 1.27 10.58 -12.30
N THR A 125 1.59 9.32 -12.00
CA THR A 125 1.92 8.28 -12.98
C THR A 125 0.93 7.12 -12.93
N THR A 126 1.20 6.02 -12.23
CA THR A 126 0.35 4.81 -12.19
C THR A 126 -0.65 4.78 -11.04
N GLY A 127 -0.33 5.44 -9.93
CA GLY A 127 -1.01 5.24 -8.67
C GLY A 127 -2.39 5.87 -8.54
N ILE A 128 -2.84 6.01 -7.30
CA ILE A 128 -4.10 6.67 -6.97
C ILE A 128 -3.94 8.16 -7.29
N PRO A 129 -4.68 8.70 -8.29
CA PRO A 129 -4.52 10.10 -8.67
C PRO A 129 -4.99 11.01 -7.54
N TYR A 130 -4.40 12.20 -7.42
CA TYR A 130 -4.81 13.17 -6.40
C TYR A 130 -6.31 13.49 -6.40
N ARG A 131 -6.94 13.44 -7.57
CA ARG A 131 -8.38 13.65 -7.77
C ARG A 131 -8.96 12.61 -8.70
N LYS A 132 -10.18 12.14 -8.40
CA LYS A 132 -11.02 11.34 -9.31
C LYS A 132 -12.32 12.09 -9.54
N GLY A 133 -12.40 12.80 -10.67
CA GLY A 133 -13.42 13.84 -10.86
C GLY A 133 -13.23 14.96 -9.83
N GLU A 134 -14.29 15.34 -9.13
CA GLU A 134 -14.23 16.39 -8.09
C GLU A 134 -13.70 15.86 -6.74
N LYS A 135 -13.68 14.54 -6.53
CA LYS A 135 -13.29 13.92 -5.27
C LYS A 135 -11.76 13.96 -5.10
N GLU A 136 -11.28 14.57 -4.01
CA GLU A 136 -9.88 14.44 -3.60
C GLU A 136 -9.63 13.04 -3.01
N MET A 137 -8.52 12.42 -3.40
CA MET A 137 -8.19 11.04 -3.05
C MET A 137 -7.04 10.94 -2.03
N GLY A 138 -6.71 12.05 -1.36
CA GLY A 138 -5.59 12.12 -0.41
C GLY A 138 -5.65 11.03 0.65
N MET A 139 -6.83 10.72 1.21
CA MET A 139 -6.96 9.64 2.19
C MET A 139 -6.56 8.27 1.61
N GLU A 140 -6.96 7.98 0.38
CA GLU A 140 -6.65 6.70 -0.26
C GLU A 140 -5.15 6.58 -0.58
N ILE A 141 -4.51 7.68 -1.00
CA ILE A 141 -3.06 7.76 -1.18
C ILE A 141 -2.33 7.50 0.15
N ILE A 142 -2.76 8.14 1.24
CA ILE A 142 -2.13 7.99 2.56
C ILE A 142 -2.35 6.61 3.17
N LYS A 143 -3.47 5.91 2.87
CA LYS A 143 -3.62 4.49 3.22
C LYS A 143 -2.53 3.64 2.58
N GLN A 144 -2.21 3.86 1.29
CA GLN A 144 -1.11 3.14 0.64
C GLN A 144 0.23 3.46 1.29
N LEU A 145 0.49 4.74 1.60
CA LEU A 145 1.72 5.16 2.29
C LEU A 145 1.91 4.46 3.64
N TYR A 146 0.84 4.33 4.42
CA TYR A 146 0.88 3.64 5.71
C TYR A 146 1.17 2.13 5.55
N ASP A 147 0.55 1.49 4.57
CA ASP A 147 0.77 0.07 4.28
C ASP A 147 2.21 -0.17 3.81
N ILE A 148 2.73 0.66 2.88
CA ILE A 148 4.12 0.61 2.39
C ILE A 148 5.09 0.71 3.55
N ALA A 149 4.90 1.67 4.45
CA ALA A 149 5.76 1.85 5.61
C ALA A 149 5.73 0.64 6.55
N SER A 150 4.56 0.03 6.74
CA SER A 150 4.39 -1.15 7.59
C SER A 150 5.03 -2.40 6.99
N LEU A 151 4.96 -2.56 5.67
CA LEU A 151 5.60 -3.65 4.93
C LEU A 151 7.11 -3.47 4.88
N CYS A 152 7.59 -2.24 4.68
CA CYS A 152 9.01 -1.88 4.69
C CYS A 152 9.72 -2.34 5.98
N ASP A 153 9.04 -2.30 7.13
CA ASP A 153 9.59 -2.73 8.42
C ASP A 153 9.91 -4.22 8.51
N ARG A 154 9.40 -5.02 7.57
CA ARG A 154 9.58 -6.48 7.52
C ARG A 154 10.10 -7.00 6.18
N ALA A 155 10.37 -6.09 5.25
CA ALA A 155 10.92 -6.43 3.95
C ALA A 155 12.37 -6.86 4.09
N ASP A 156 12.74 -7.94 3.40
CA ASP A 156 14.07 -8.55 3.49
C ASP A 156 14.65 -8.92 2.11
N ASN A 157 13.86 -8.88 1.04
CA ASN A 157 14.30 -9.24 -0.30
C ASN A 157 14.08 -8.11 -1.32
N PRO A 158 15.00 -7.13 -1.43
CA PRO A 158 14.85 -6.00 -2.34
C PRO A 158 14.87 -6.39 -3.83
N VAL A 159 15.51 -7.51 -4.18
CA VAL A 159 15.53 -8.00 -5.56
C VAL A 159 14.13 -8.42 -5.97
N GLU A 160 13.46 -9.21 -5.14
CA GLU A 160 12.08 -9.64 -5.38
C GLU A 160 11.10 -8.46 -5.39
N ILE A 161 11.24 -7.51 -4.46
CA ILE A 161 10.44 -6.27 -4.45
C ILE A 161 10.58 -5.52 -5.78
N SER A 162 11.81 -5.38 -6.28
CA SER A 162 12.12 -4.68 -7.53
C SER A 162 11.53 -5.37 -8.76
N GLU A 163 11.61 -6.71 -8.83
CA GLU A 163 11.03 -7.49 -9.92
C GLU A 163 9.50 -7.38 -9.94
N VAL A 164 8.86 -7.52 -8.78
CA VAL A 164 7.41 -7.43 -8.64
C VAL A 164 6.93 -6.02 -8.97
N PHE A 165 7.55 -4.99 -8.37
CA PHE A 165 7.24 -3.59 -8.67
C PHE A 165 7.33 -3.31 -10.18
N THR A 166 8.42 -3.74 -10.83
CA THR A 166 8.62 -3.55 -12.27
C THR A 166 7.51 -4.20 -13.08
N SER A 167 7.13 -5.44 -12.74
CA SER A 167 6.05 -6.16 -13.42
C SER A 167 4.71 -5.44 -13.28
N PHE A 168 4.33 -5.05 -12.06
CA PHE A 168 3.06 -4.36 -11.81
C PHE A 168 3.00 -2.98 -12.46
N VAL A 169 4.10 -2.21 -12.44
CA VAL A 169 4.16 -0.92 -13.16
C VAL A 169 3.92 -1.10 -14.65
N GLN A 170 4.53 -2.10 -15.28
CA GLN A 170 4.32 -2.37 -16.71
C GLN A 170 2.85 -2.72 -17.01
N THR A 171 2.25 -3.57 -16.19
CA THR A 171 0.84 -3.95 -16.29
C THR A 171 -0.09 -2.74 -16.11
N GLU A 172 0.11 -1.93 -15.07
CA GLU A 172 -0.70 -0.73 -14.78
C GLU A 172 -0.58 0.33 -15.88
N LEU A 173 0.63 0.56 -16.41
CA LEU A 173 0.84 1.51 -17.51
C LEU A 173 0.15 1.06 -18.80
N TYR A 174 0.17 -0.25 -19.09
CA TYR A 174 -0.53 -0.84 -20.21
C TYR A 174 -2.05 -0.65 -20.06
N TYR A 175 -2.63 -1.02 -18.91
CA TYR A 175 -4.07 -0.87 -18.65
C TYR A 175 -4.54 0.59 -18.73
N ARG A 176 -3.69 1.54 -18.36
CA ARG A 176 -4.02 2.97 -18.36
C ARG A 176 -3.65 3.68 -19.67
N ASN A 177 -3.05 2.98 -20.63
CA ASN A 177 -2.53 3.53 -21.88
C ASN A 177 -1.65 4.78 -21.65
N LYS A 178 -0.78 4.73 -20.63
CA LYS A 178 0.11 5.84 -20.24
C LYS A 178 1.52 5.62 -20.76
N LYS A 179 2.17 6.70 -21.19
CA LYS A 179 3.55 6.69 -21.72
C LYS A 179 4.56 7.14 -20.65
N TYR A 180 4.57 6.45 -19.51
CA TYR A 180 5.62 6.61 -18.50
C TYR A 180 6.53 5.39 -18.51
N SER A 181 7.72 5.53 -17.94
CA SER A 181 8.65 4.45 -17.66
C SER A 181 8.59 4.05 -16.19
N VAL A 182 9.18 2.90 -15.86
CA VAL A 182 9.36 2.48 -14.45
C VAL A 182 10.15 3.52 -13.66
N ALA A 183 11.13 4.19 -14.29
CA ALA A 183 11.88 5.26 -13.67
C ALA A 183 10.98 6.46 -13.32
N ASP A 184 10.06 6.85 -14.20
CA ASP A 184 9.13 7.97 -13.92
C ASP A 184 8.22 7.67 -12.73
N VAL A 185 7.76 6.43 -12.58
CA VAL A 185 6.94 6.00 -11.43
C VAL A 185 7.75 6.05 -10.13
N ILE A 186 9.02 5.63 -10.17
CA ILE A 186 9.92 5.72 -9.03
C ILE A 186 10.14 7.18 -8.62
N GLU A 187 10.40 8.07 -9.58
CA GLU A 187 10.55 9.51 -9.29
C GLU A 187 9.27 10.10 -8.70
N ASP A 188 8.09 9.72 -9.18
CA ASP A 188 6.81 10.17 -8.63
C ASP A 188 6.64 9.73 -7.16
N ILE A 189 7.00 8.48 -6.82
CA ILE A 189 6.99 8.01 -5.43
C ILE A 189 7.94 8.84 -4.55
N ILE A 190 9.17 9.06 -5.03
CA ILE A 190 10.19 9.85 -4.31
C ILE A 190 9.70 11.29 -4.15
N ASP A 191 9.17 11.92 -5.20
CA ASP A 191 8.71 13.29 -5.20
C ASP A 191 7.54 13.50 -4.22
N ASN A 192 6.58 12.57 -4.20
CA ASN A 192 5.48 12.58 -3.21
C ASN A 192 5.99 12.42 -1.78
N SER A 193 6.95 11.52 -1.57
CA SER A 193 7.54 11.29 -0.26
C SER A 193 8.29 12.53 0.23
N MET A 194 9.09 13.15 -0.64
CA MET A 194 9.84 14.37 -0.35
C MET A 194 8.94 15.54 -0.04
N GLU A 195 7.80 15.67 -0.72
CA GLU A 195 6.79 16.70 -0.44
C GLU A 195 6.24 16.59 0.99
N ILE A 196 5.96 15.36 1.45
CA ILE A 196 5.52 15.11 2.83
C ILE A 196 6.66 15.40 3.82
N CYS A 197 7.85 14.88 3.59
CA CYS A 197 9.02 15.07 4.46
C CYS A 197 9.41 16.55 4.60
N LEU A 198 9.26 17.35 3.54
CA LEU A 198 9.53 18.78 3.52
C LEU A 198 8.31 19.65 3.81
N ARG A 199 7.17 19.03 4.17
CA ARG A 199 5.94 19.71 4.61
C ARG A 199 5.46 20.74 3.58
N GLY A 200 5.43 20.35 2.31
CA GLY A 200 4.99 21.23 1.22
C GLY A 200 6.06 22.15 0.63
N ASN A 201 7.31 22.06 1.11
CA ASN A 201 8.41 22.90 0.63
C ASN A 201 9.27 22.24 -0.44
N TYR A 202 8.77 21.17 -1.09
CA TYR A 202 9.48 20.50 -2.18
C TYR A 202 9.00 21.00 -3.55
N GLY A 203 7.68 21.18 -3.70
CA GLY A 203 7.08 21.84 -4.86
C GLY A 203 6.87 20.93 -6.08
N LYS A 204 6.82 19.60 -5.88
CA LYS A 204 6.62 18.62 -6.95
C LYS A 204 5.38 17.74 -6.77
N ALA A 205 4.68 17.84 -5.65
CA ALA A 205 3.47 17.07 -5.36
C ALA A 205 2.41 17.94 -4.66
N ASP A 206 1.15 17.49 -4.67
CA ASP A 206 0.03 18.22 -4.06
C ASP A 206 -0.02 18.01 -2.54
N PHE A 207 0.79 18.78 -1.82
CA PHE A 207 0.81 18.72 -0.35
C PHE A 207 -0.54 19.05 0.28
N GLY A 208 -1.37 19.89 -0.36
CA GLY A 208 -2.68 20.25 0.16
C GLY A 208 -3.59 19.03 0.27
N ILE A 209 -3.65 18.21 -0.78
CA ILE A 209 -4.42 16.97 -0.82
C ILE A 209 -3.81 15.92 0.11
N LEU A 210 -2.48 15.77 0.10
CA LEU A 210 -1.78 14.82 0.97
C LEU A 210 -2.00 15.14 2.46
N SER A 211 -1.87 16.41 2.86
CA SER A 211 -2.08 16.87 4.24
C SER A 211 -3.52 16.64 4.73
N LYS A 212 -4.51 16.86 3.87
CA LYS A 212 -5.91 16.51 4.18
C LYS A 212 -6.06 15.00 4.35
N GLY A 213 -5.46 14.20 3.48
CA GLY A 213 -5.43 12.74 3.58
C GLY A 213 -4.86 12.22 4.90
N ILE A 214 -3.75 12.81 5.36
CA ILE A 214 -3.12 12.50 6.67
C ILE A 214 -4.09 12.77 7.83
N THR A 215 -4.94 13.78 7.70
CA THR A 215 -5.94 14.10 8.72
C THR A 215 -7.13 13.14 8.69
N GLN A 216 -7.60 12.77 7.49
CA GLN A 216 -8.76 11.91 7.28
C GLN A 216 -8.50 10.43 7.63
N VAL A 217 -7.29 9.93 7.40
CA VAL A 217 -6.97 8.50 7.60
C VAL A 217 -6.99 8.08 9.08
N LYS A 218 -6.97 9.04 10.02
CA LYS A 218 -6.86 8.80 11.47
C LYS A 218 -7.89 7.79 12.00
N SER A 219 -9.14 7.86 11.54
CA SER A 219 -10.20 6.94 12.00
C SER A 219 -10.02 5.50 11.52
N PHE A 220 -9.16 5.26 10.54
CA PHE A 220 -8.92 3.93 9.97
C PHE A 220 -7.71 3.22 10.62
N ILE A 221 -6.79 3.99 11.20
CA ILE A 221 -5.59 3.49 11.86
C ILE A 221 -5.85 3.48 13.38
N PHE A 222 -6.13 2.30 13.93
CA PHE A 222 -6.43 2.15 15.36
C PHE A 222 -5.22 1.71 16.19
N SER A 223 -4.17 1.17 15.56
CA SER A 223 -3.02 0.64 16.29
C SER A 223 -2.10 1.71 16.86
N GLU A 224 -2.15 2.93 16.33
CA GLU A 224 -1.31 4.04 16.75
C GLU A 224 -1.90 5.39 16.35
N SER A 225 -1.43 6.47 16.99
CA SER A 225 -1.79 7.81 16.55
C SER A 225 -1.11 8.17 15.24
N PHE A 226 -1.90 8.51 14.22
CA PHE A 226 -1.39 8.90 12.91
C PHE A 226 -1.49 10.41 12.68
N HIS A 227 -0.36 11.11 12.69
CA HIS A 227 -0.24 12.56 12.45
C HIS A 227 0.87 12.83 11.44
N LEU A 228 1.09 14.11 11.09
CA LEU A 228 2.10 14.50 10.12
C LEU A 228 3.50 13.96 10.44
N GLU A 229 3.93 13.95 11.70
CA GLU A 229 5.24 13.37 12.07
C GLU A 229 5.34 11.88 11.73
N LYS A 230 4.26 11.11 11.96
CA LYS A 230 4.22 9.70 11.59
C LYS A 230 4.19 9.53 10.07
N ALA A 231 3.42 10.36 9.37
CA ALA A 231 3.39 10.36 7.92
C ALA A 231 4.76 10.68 7.30
N ILE A 232 5.56 11.55 7.95
CA ILE A 232 6.93 11.84 7.54
C ILE A 232 7.83 10.61 7.66
N THR A 233 7.70 9.82 8.73
CA THR A 233 8.41 8.53 8.84
C THR A 233 7.99 7.57 7.74
N CYS A 234 6.68 7.46 7.47
CA CYS A 234 6.18 6.61 6.40
C CYS A 234 6.70 7.04 5.02
N ALA A 235 6.70 8.34 4.74
CA ALA A 235 7.22 8.92 3.51
C ALA A 235 8.73 8.68 3.36
N ALA A 236 9.51 8.83 4.43
CA ALA A 236 10.93 8.54 4.42
C ALA A 236 11.22 7.07 4.03
N LYS A 237 10.43 6.12 4.56
CA LYS A 237 10.51 4.69 4.19
C LYS A 237 10.15 4.46 2.72
N ALA A 238 9.08 5.09 2.23
CA ALA A 238 8.66 4.97 0.83
C ALA A 238 9.74 5.51 -0.13
N ALA A 239 10.30 6.69 0.14
CA ALA A 239 11.43 7.24 -0.63
C ALA A 239 12.65 6.30 -0.62
N TYR A 240 12.96 5.72 0.54
CA TYR A 240 14.07 4.79 0.71
C TYR A 240 13.90 3.52 -0.11
N ILE A 241 12.76 2.84 -0.01
CA ILE A 241 12.50 1.61 -0.79
C ILE A 241 12.44 1.90 -2.28
N ALA A 242 11.83 3.02 -2.70
CA ALA A 242 11.85 3.43 -4.10
C ALA A 242 13.28 3.66 -4.61
N SER A 243 14.17 4.20 -3.77
CA SER A 243 15.59 4.39 -4.09
C SER A 243 16.36 3.07 -4.12
N VAL A 244 16.07 2.14 -3.22
CA VAL A 244 16.60 0.76 -3.25
C VAL A 244 16.31 0.09 -4.60
N ILE A 245 15.08 0.23 -5.10
CA ILE A 245 14.67 -0.27 -6.43
C ILE A 245 15.43 0.47 -7.53
N LYS A 246 15.41 1.82 -7.50
CA LYS A 246 16.08 2.69 -8.48
C LYS A 246 17.54 2.32 -8.71
N PHE A 247 18.27 2.13 -7.63
CA PHE A 247 19.71 1.86 -7.62
C PHE A 247 20.04 0.37 -7.56
N LYS A 248 19.02 -0.51 -7.71
CA LYS A 248 19.16 -1.97 -7.76
C LYS A 248 19.97 -2.53 -6.59
N ARG A 249 19.70 -2.02 -5.38
CA ARG A 249 20.37 -2.50 -4.16
C ARG A 249 19.92 -3.92 -3.85
N THR A 250 20.84 -4.71 -3.29
CA THR A 250 20.60 -6.11 -2.91
C THR A 250 20.32 -6.27 -1.42
N GLU A 251 20.35 -5.18 -0.65
CA GLU A 251 20.11 -5.17 0.79
C GLU A 251 19.17 -4.03 1.18
N ILE A 252 18.40 -4.26 2.25
CA ILE A 252 17.53 -3.27 2.90
C ILE A 252 18.09 -3.06 4.31
N GLU A 253 18.36 -1.81 4.64
CA GLU A 253 18.77 -1.40 5.98
C GLU A 253 17.54 -0.98 6.79
N SER A 254 17.43 -1.48 8.01
CA SER A 254 16.37 -1.11 8.94
C SER A 254 16.89 -0.17 10.02
N PHE A 255 16.08 0.81 10.39
CA PHE A 255 16.37 1.66 11.55
C PHE A 255 16.35 0.82 12.84
N LYS A 256 17.36 1.03 13.68
CA LYS A 256 17.43 0.47 15.04
C LYS A 256 17.77 1.59 16.02
N GLN A 257 17.21 1.55 17.23
CA GLN A 257 17.35 2.66 18.18
C GLN A 257 18.82 2.93 18.57
N GLU A 258 19.66 1.89 18.55
CA GLU A 258 21.09 1.98 18.84
C GLU A 258 21.84 2.82 17.80
N LYS A 259 21.32 2.94 16.57
CA LYS A 259 21.91 3.76 15.51
C LYS A 259 21.88 5.25 15.80
N VAL A 260 21.00 5.73 16.70
CA VAL A 260 20.81 7.17 16.95
C VAL A 260 22.11 7.87 17.34
N GLU A 261 22.96 7.20 18.12
CA GLU A 261 24.26 7.75 18.53
C GLU A 261 25.24 7.87 17.35
N GLU A 262 25.22 6.92 16.41
CA GLU A 262 26.04 6.94 15.20
C GLU A 262 25.62 8.07 14.23
N MET A 263 24.34 8.45 14.23
CA MET A 263 23.80 9.46 13.33
C MET A 263 24.14 10.90 13.71
N LYS A 264 24.83 11.14 14.84
CA LYS A 264 25.18 12.49 15.32
C LYS A 264 25.92 13.29 14.24
N ASP A 265 26.87 12.65 13.58
CA ASP A 265 27.74 13.28 12.59
C ASP A 265 27.21 13.18 11.15
N TRP A 266 26.11 12.45 10.93
CA TRP A 266 25.51 12.28 9.60
C TRP A 266 24.91 13.58 9.10
N ASN A 267 25.11 13.96 7.85
CA ASN A 267 24.49 15.16 7.30
C ASN A 267 23.93 14.89 5.91
N ILE A 268 22.64 15.22 5.72
CA ILE A 268 22.03 15.24 4.40
C ILE A 268 22.47 16.52 3.70
N THR A 269 23.12 16.35 2.55
CA THR A 269 23.63 17.43 1.69
C THR A 269 23.03 17.31 0.29
N GLU A 270 23.34 18.27 -0.58
CA GLU A 270 22.95 18.25 -1.99
C GLU A 270 23.24 16.90 -2.64
N PRO A 271 22.34 16.35 -3.49
CA PRO A 271 21.22 17.04 -4.12
C PRO A 271 19.91 17.06 -3.31
N MET A 272 19.91 16.51 -2.08
CA MET A 272 18.74 16.55 -1.20
C MET A 272 18.74 17.82 -0.35
N SER A 273 17.55 18.32 -0.04
CA SER A 273 17.41 19.53 0.78
C SER A 273 18.02 19.37 2.18
N THR A 274 18.93 20.26 2.54
CA THR A 274 19.54 20.32 3.87
C THR A 274 18.52 20.58 5.00
N LYS A 275 17.30 21.05 4.67
CA LYS A 275 16.19 21.22 5.63
C LYS A 275 15.82 19.90 6.34
N LEU A 276 16.06 18.76 5.70
CA LEU A 276 15.79 17.43 6.25
C LEU A 276 16.63 17.11 7.49
N ASN A 277 17.79 17.76 7.66
CA ASN A 277 18.63 17.58 8.85
C ASN A 277 17.91 17.95 10.16
N LYS A 278 16.83 18.75 10.10
CA LYS A 278 15.97 19.03 11.26
C LYS A 278 15.34 17.77 11.85
N LEU A 279 15.06 16.76 11.00
CA LEU A 279 14.48 15.49 11.42
C LEU A 279 15.44 14.66 12.27
N LYS A 280 16.76 14.88 12.17
CA LYS A 280 17.76 14.14 12.96
C LYS A 280 17.41 14.12 14.46
N LYS A 281 16.92 15.24 14.99
CA LYS A 281 16.51 15.36 16.40
C LYS A 281 15.03 15.05 16.63
N SER A 282 14.13 15.52 15.76
CA SER A 282 12.68 15.41 16.00
C SER A 282 12.10 14.06 15.61
N ASN A 283 12.72 13.38 14.64
CA ASN A 283 12.28 12.11 14.08
C ASN A 283 13.48 11.32 13.52
N PRO A 284 14.30 10.70 14.41
CA PRO A 284 15.53 10.02 14.03
C PRO A 284 15.32 8.90 12.99
N GLU A 285 14.21 8.18 13.08
CA GLU A 285 13.86 7.12 12.14
C GLU A 285 13.65 7.67 10.72
N ALA A 286 12.87 8.76 10.57
CA ALA A 286 12.71 9.39 9.27
C ALA A 286 14.04 9.92 8.71
N PHE A 287 14.87 10.51 9.58
CA PHE A 287 16.20 10.98 9.20
C PHE A 287 17.10 9.84 8.72
N PHE A 288 17.09 8.68 9.39
CA PHE A 288 17.84 7.51 8.99
C PHE A 288 17.53 7.12 7.54
N TYR A 289 16.26 6.89 7.22
CA TYR A 289 15.87 6.46 5.87
C TYR A 289 16.14 7.52 4.79
N LEU A 290 15.98 8.81 5.11
CA LEU A 290 16.33 9.90 4.20
C LEU A 290 17.85 10.02 3.98
N TYR A 291 18.65 9.80 5.02
CA TYR A 291 20.10 9.77 4.90
C TYR A 291 20.54 8.57 4.06
N LYS A 292 19.97 7.39 4.30
CA LYS A 292 20.22 6.21 3.47
C LYS A 292 19.81 6.40 2.02
N THR A 293 18.70 7.09 1.78
CA THR A 293 18.32 7.54 0.44
C THR A 293 19.40 8.43 -0.18
N ARG A 294 19.89 9.42 0.57
CA ARG A 294 20.98 10.31 0.12
C ARG A 294 22.25 9.55 -0.23
N GLU A 295 22.65 8.53 0.55
CA GLU A 295 23.86 7.74 0.26
C GLU A 295 23.79 6.98 -1.07
N MET A 296 22.60 6.81 -1.65
CA MET A 296 22.43 6.15 -2.96
C MET A 296 22.43 7.11 -4.15
N LEU A 297 22.21 8.41 -3.93
CA LEU A 297 22.18 9.45 -4.96
C LEU A 297 23.60 9.91 -5.35
#